data_AF-A0A938UGY2-F1
#
_entry.id   AF-A0A938UGY2-F1
#
_cell.length_a   1.000
_cell.length_b   1.000
_cell.length_c   1.000
_cell.angle_alpha   90.00
_cell.angle_beta   90.00
_cell.angle_gamma   90.00
#
_symmetry.space_group_name_H-M   'P 1'
#
loop_
_entity.id
_entity.type
_entity.pdbx_description
1 polymer ?
#
loop_
_entity_poly.entity_id
_entity_poly.type
_entity_poly.pdbx_seq_one_letter_code
_entity_poly.pdbx_strand_id
1 'polypeptide(L)'
;MAEKNNGINWSVLWKSDDWMSVWIGFLILIFFLAGATMSLPRWKWIGDGSFQDKIAGYAKKVDATAKDAEAKGEAALKDQAAALKTALDAKDRKAIGAAAGKMEAAAKEVKDKDFQKKAAKVATDIKGDAGATVAKVFAEDNLMKALYLFIAYAILGIIGMAFMGLPVGKFMAGFPIVFILSAFAYFVSANDIVSYYGLEVVFWALVFGLLISNSVGVPAWLKSAIKTEYFIKIGLVLLGAEVLFGTIAKVGAYGMVQSVLVIGVVFYFCLWFARKVGLDDEFASIIGASVSICGVSAAIAAGGAVQGDSKKVSHTISLVLLCAIPMLILMPLIAKWVGMSPAVAGAWLGGTIDTTGAVVAAGAIAGPEAMGVAVVVKMAQNVLIGFAAFFLALWFAFKGQAAGGDKPSLMQIWTRFPKFVLGFIVASLFFSFFLTEAQAKAVTGTTAGLRGWWFTLAFLCIGLETKFSELIAMGGGKPAGVFLTAQAFNIIWTLILSYLIFGGVLFPVPTF
;
A
#
# COMPACT_ATOMS: atom_id res chain seq x y z
N MET A 1 -8.93 -8.11 -46.21
CA MET A 1 -8.63 -9.56 -46.19
C MET A 1 -9.10 -10.11 -44.87
N ALA A 2 -9.98 -11.10 -44.90
CA ALA A 2 -10.62 -11.68 -43.73
C ALA A 2 -9.58 -12.25 -42.75
N GLU A 3 -9.54 -11.75 -41.52
CA GLU A 3 -8.85 -12.44 -40.43
C GLU A 3 -9.53 -13.78 -40.22
N LYS A 4 -8.80 -14.86 -40.54
CA LYS A 4 -9.20 -16.22 -40.20
C LYS A 4 -9.44 -16.28 -38.69
N ASN A 5 -10.63 -16.77 -38.35
CA ASN A 5 -11.08 -17.15 -37.03
C ASN A 5 -10.21 -18.32 -36.51
N ASN A 6 -8.96 -18.03 -36.14
CA ASN A 6 -8.13 -18.98 -35.43
C ASN A 6 -8.73 -19.12 -34.03
N GLY A 7 -9.41 -20.25 -33.79
CA GLY A 7 -9.98 -20.58 -32.49
C GLY A 7 -8.96 -20.37 -31.37
N ILE A 8 -9.45 -19.86 -30.23
CA ILE A 8 -8.64 -19.56 -29.06
C ILE A 8 -7.86 -20.80 -28.63
N ASN A 9 -6.53 -20.70 -28.58
CA ASN A 9 -5.69 -21.76 -28.07
C ASN A 9 -5.72 -21.76 -26.53
N TRP A 10 -6.70 -22.45 -25.95
CA TRP A 10 -6.86 -22.63 -24.51
C TRP A 10 -5.59 -23.14 -23.81
N SER A 11 -4.75 -23.90 -24.52
CA SER A 11 -3.48 -24.43 -24.00
C SER A 11 -2.36 -23.41 -23.85
N VAL A 12 -2.56 -22.16 -24.29
CA VAL A 12 -1.60 -21.06 -24.15
C VAL A 12 -2.14 -19.96 -23.23
N LEU A 13 -3.45 -19.85 -23.09
CA LEU A 13 -4.09 -18.74 -22.37
C LEU A 13 -3.77 -18.71 -20.87
N TRP A 14 -3.82 -19.86 -20.20
CA TRP A 14 -3.36 -20.07 -18.81
C TRP A 14 -1.86 -19.82 -18.56
N LYS A 15 -1.04 -19.68 -19.62
CA LYS A 15 0.40 -19.39 -19.54
C LYS A 15 0.72 -17.90 -19.74
N SER A 16 -0.30 -17.05 -19.85
CA SER A 16 -0.09 -15.59 -19.92
C SER A 16 0.40 -15.04 -18.58
N ASP A 17 1.08 -13.89 -18.63
CA ASP A 17 1.52 -13.12 -17.45
C ASP A 17 0.37 -12.90 -16.45
N ASP A 18 -0.82 -12.61 -16.98
CA ASP A 18 -2.05 -12.37 -16.23
C ASP A 18 -2.49 -13.59 -15.40
N TRP A 19 -2.57 -14.77 -16.04
CA TRP A 19 -2.96 -15.99 -15.34
C TRP A 19 -1.85 -16.49 -14.41
N MET A 20 -0.59 -16.39 -14.82
CA MET A 20 0.54 -16.79 -13.99
C MET A 20 0.57 -16.01 -12.68
N SER A 21 0.32 -14.71 -12.75
CA SER A 21 0.23 -13.85 -11.57
C SER A 21 -0.92 -14.25 -10.63
N VAL A 22 -2.07 -14.64 -11.19
CA VAL A 22 -3.21 -15.19 -10.42
C VAL A 22 -2.83 -16.49 -9.72
N TRP A 23 -2.25 -17.44 -10.46
CA TRP A 23 -1.88 -18.74 -9.92
C TRP A 23 -0.87 -18.62 -8.78
N ILE A 24 0.14 -17.76 -8.94
CA ILE A 24 1.13 -17.53 -7.91
C ILE A 24 0.54 -16.82 -6.69
N GLY A 25 -0.33 -15.82 -6.91
CA GLY A 25 -1.07 -15.17 -5.84
C GLY A 25 -1.89 -16.18 -5.02
N PHE A 26 -2.66 -17.04 -5.68
CA PHE A 26 -3.42 -18.09 -4.99
C PHE A 26 -2.54 -19.15 -4.33
N LEU A 27 -1.44 -19.56 -4.97
CA LEU A 27 -0.50 -20.51 -4.38
C LEU A 27 0.07 -19.98 -3.06
N ILE A 28 0.43 -18.69 -3.01
CA ILE A 28 0.86 -18.03 -1.78
C ILE A 28 -0.28 -18.07 -0.74
N LEU A 29 -1.49 -17.65 -1.10
CA LEU A 29 -2.63 -17.64 -0.16
C LEU A 29 -2.95 -19.05 0.37
N ILE A 30 -2.99 -20.06 -0.49
CA ILE A 30 -3.24 -21.46 -0.12
C ILE A 30 -2.13 -21.99 0.79
N PHE A 31 -0.87 -21.67 0.50
CA PHE A 31 0.27 -22.08 1.33
C PHE A 31 0.13 -21.57 2.78
N PHE A 32 -0.24 -20.30 2.96
CA PHE A 32 -0.48 -19.75 4.30
C PHE A 32 -1.80 -20.19 4.92
N LEU A 33 -2.86 -20.45 4.13
CA LEU A 33 -4.09 -21.07 4.61
C LEU A 33 -3.87 -22.50 5.12
N ALA A 34 -2.91 -23.23 4.54
CA ALA A 34 -2.50 -24.56 5.00
C ALA A 34 -1.69 -24.54 6.32
N GLY A 35 -1.51 -23.37 6.95
CA GLY A 35 -0.84 -23.23 8.24
C GLY A 35 0.66 -22.99 8.14
N ALA A 36 1.21 -22.75 6.94
CA ALA A 36 2.59 -22.34 6.82
C ALA A 36 2.84 -21.00 7.52
N THR A 37 4.02 -20.84 8.11
CA THR A 37 4.42 -19.58 8.74
C THR A 37 5.75 -19.14 8.17
N MET A 38 5.94 -17.83 8.04
CA MET A 38 7.21 -17.28 7.57
C MET A 38 7.59 -16.05 8.38
N SER A 39 8.83 -16.03 8.87
CA SER A 39 9.38 -14.87 9.56
C SER A 39 10.01 -13.93 8.55
N LEU A 40 9.40 -12.76 8.36
CA LEU A 40 9.93 -11.73 7.46
C LEU A 40 11.12 -10.99 8.09
N PRO A 41 12.08 -10.53 7.27
CA PRO A 41 13.17 -9.68 7.74
C PRO A 41 12.61 -8.37 8.33
N ARG A 42 13.21 -7.91 9.43
CA ARG A 42 12.90 -6.63 10.05
C ARG A 42 13.82 -5.56 9.51
N TRP A 43 13.22 -4.48 9.02
CA TRP A 43 13.95 -3.35 8.45
C TRP A 43 13.98 -2.14 9.36
N LYS A 44 13.13 -2.08 10.40
CA LYS A 44 13.02 -0.91 11.29
C LYS A 44 14.34 -0.61 11.99
N TRP A 45 14.80 0.63 11.89
CA TRP A 45 15.94 1.14 12.64
C TRP A 45 15.78 2.61 13.02
N ILE A 46 16.41 2.98 14.14
CA ILE A 46 16.37 4.32 14.73
C ILE A 46 17.81 4.71 15.04
N GLY A 47 18.24 5.87 14.56
CA GLY A 47 19.54 6.45 14.92
C GLY A 47 19.60 6.82 16.40
N ASP A 48 20.79 6.82 17.00
CA ASP A 48 20.90 7.07 18.44
C ASP A 48 20.40 8.46 18.85
N GLY A 49 20.65 9.49 18.04
CA GLY A 49 20.09 10.83 18.27
C GLY A 49 18.56 10.83 18.32
N SER A 50 17.90 10.27 17.30
CA SER A 50 16.43 10.18 17.25
C SER A 50 15.86 9.34 18.39
N PHE A 51 16.57 8.28 18.82
CA PHE A 51 16.15 7.50 19.98
C PHE A 51 16.23 8.32 21.28
N GLN A 52 17.30 9.11 21.46
CA GLN A 52 17.45 10.02 22.60
C GLN A 52 16.31 11.04 22.67
N ASP A 53 15.88 11.59 21.53
CA ASP A 53 14.76 12.54 21.47
C ASP A 53 13.43 11.93 21.97
N LYS A 54 13.26 10.61 21.83
CA LYS A 54 12.07 9.89 22.32
C LYS A 54 12.09 9.59 23.82
N ILE A 55 13.27 9.56 24.46
CA ILE A 55 13.42 9.12 25.86
C ILE A 55 12.52 9.93 26.80
N ALA A 56 12.45 11.25 26.64
CA ALA A 56 11.60 12.09 27.49
C ALA A 56 10.11 11.74 27.37
N GLY A 57 9.65 11.42 26.15
CA GLY A 57 8.28 10.96 25.91
C GLY A 57 8.01 9.58 26.53
N TYR A 58 8.98 8.67 26.47
CA TYR A 58 8.88 7.37 27.12
C TYR A 58 8.89 7.45 28.64
N ALA A 59 9.76 8.27 29.23
CA ALA A 59 9.81 8.47 30.68
C ALA A 59 8.44 8.90 31.24
N LYS A 60 7.76 9.84 30.55
CA LYS A 60 6.38 10.24 30.92
C LYS A 60 5.38 9.08 30.88
N LYS A 61 5.44 8.23 29.84
CA LYS A 61 4.55 7.06 29.72
C LYS A 61 4.84 6.00 30.78
N VAL A 62 6.11 5.75 31.07
CA VAL A 62 6.55 4.81 32.10
C VAL A 62 6.13 5.30 33.48
N ASP A 63 6.29 6.59 33.79
CA ASP A 63 5.81 7.22 35.01
C ASP A 63 4.31 7.07 35.20
N ALA A 64 3.52 7.36 34.16
CA ALA A 64 2.08 7.16 34.19
C ALA A 64 1.72 5.69 34.47
N THR A 65 2.43 4.76 33.82
CA THR A 65 2.20 3.33 34.02
C THR A 65 2.57 2.86 35.44
N ALA A 66 3.65 3.41 36.02
CA ALA A 66 4.05 3.11 37.40
C ALA A 66 3.00 3.59 38.42
N LYS A 67 2.44 4.79 38.23
CA LYS A 67 1.36 5.33 39.07
C LYS A 67 0.08 4.50 38.95
N ASP A 68 -0.30 4.13 37.73
CA ASP A 68 -1.46 3.27 37.49
C ASP A 68 -1.27 1.88 38.14
N ALA A 69 -0.06 1.31 38.06
CA ALA A 69 0.28 0.02 38.68
C ALA A 69 0.19 0.07 40.21
N GLU A 70 0.69 1.15 40.82
CA GLU A 70 0.58 1.39 42.25
C GLU A 70 -0.88 1.47 42.71
N ALA A 71 -1.71 2.26 42.03
CA ALA A 71 -3.13 2.39 42.34
C ALA A 71 -3.89 1.06 42.22
N LYS A 72 -3.42 0.16 41.35
CA LYS A 72 -4.02 -1.16 41.11
C LYS A 72 -3.39 -2.30 41.91
N GLY A 73 -2.40 -2.00 42.78
CA GLY A 73 -1.73 -3.01 43.62
C GLY A 73 -0.78 -3.95 42.87
N GLU A 74 -0.36 -3.59 41.66
CA GLU A 74 0.52 -4.39 40.79
C GLU A 74 2.00 -4.09 41.09
N ALA A 75 2.48 -4.51 42.27
CA ALA A 75 3.82 -4.18 42.78
C ALA A 75 4.95 -4.58 41.82
N ALA A 76 4.88 -5.78 41.23
CA ALA A 76 5.91 -6.26 40.30
C ALA A 76 6.03 -5.36 39.05
N LEU A 77 4.90 -4.90 38.50
CA LEU A 77 4.92 -3.98 37.36
C LEU A 77 5.44 -2.60 37.75
N LYS A 78 5.05 -2.09 38.92
CA LYS A 78 5.56 -0.82 39.46
C LYS A 78 7.09 -0.84 39.58
N ASP A 79 7.65 -1.91 40.13
CA ASP A 79 9.10 -2.06 40.31
C ASP A 79 9.84 -2.12 38.96
N GLN A 80 9.31 -2.88 38.00
CA GLN A 80 9.92 -2.93 36.67
C GLN A 80 9.79 -1.60 35.90
N ALA A 81 8.70 -0.85 36.11
CA ALA A 81 8.55 0.49 35.53
C ALA A 81 9.57 1.48 36.13
N ALA A 82 9.82 1.43 37.44
CA ALA A 82 10.85 2.24 38.09
C ALA A 82 12.28 1.89 37.60
N ALA A 83 12.57 0.61 37.42
CA ALA A 83 13.83 0.15 36.85
C ALA A 83 14.01 0.64 35.39
N LEU A 84 12.95 0.59 34.58
CA LEU A 84 12.97 1.13 33.23
C LEU A 84 13.16 2.64 33.21
N LYS A 85 12.53 3.38 34.12
CA LYS A 85 12.75 4.82 34.26
C LYS A 85 14.22 5.14 34.55
N THR A 86 14.82 4.42 35.50
CA THR A 86 16.25 4.58 35.83
C THR A 86 17.14 4.36 34.61
N ALA A 87 16.83 3.34 33.79
CA ALA A 87 17.55 3.10 32.54
C ALA A 87 17.34 4.22 31.50
N LEU A 88 16.13 4.78 31.41
CA LEU A 88 15.80 5.91 30.54
C LEU A 88 16.58 7.17 30.95
N ASP A 89 16.67 7.45 32.25
CA ASP A 89 17.41 8.58 32.81
C ASP A 89 18.93 8.44 32.58
N ALA A 90 19.44 7.20 32.66
CA ALA A 90 20.82 6.87 32.32
C ALA A 90 21.13 6.94 30.82
N LYS A 91 20.10 7.08 29.97
CA LYS A 91 20.21 7.19 28.50
C LYS A 91 20.94 6.03 27.81
N ASP A 92 21.11 4.91 28.49
CA ASP A 92 21.73 3.70 27.92
C ASP A 92 20.67 2.88 27.17
N ARG A 93 20.72 2.94 25.84
CA ARG A 93 19.80 2.25 24.94
C ARG A 93 19.73 0.74 25.17
N LYS A 94 20.84 0.09 25.50
CA LYS A 94 20.88 -1.37 25.76
C LYS A 94 20.21 -1.69 27.08
N ALA A 95 20.51 -0.91 28.13
CA ALA A 95 19.87 -1.04 29.44
C ALA A 95 18.36 -0.78 29.35
N ILE A 96 17.94 0.25 28.61
CA ILE A 96 16.53 0.57 28.34
C ILE A 96 15.83 -0.62 27.69
N GLY A 97 16.42 -1.21 26.63
CA GLY A 97 15.84 -2.37 25.96
C GLY A 97 15.70 -3.59 26.88
N ALA A 98 16.67 -3.84 27.74
CA ALA A 98 16.62 -4.95 28.70
C ALA A 98 15.56 -4.71 29.79
N ALA A 99 15.51 -3.51 30.37
CA ALA A 99 14.54 -3.13 31.39
C ALA A 99 13.11 -3.12 30.82
N ALA A 100 12.92 -2.65 29.59
CA ALA A 100 11.63 -2.68 28.91
C ALA A 100 11.15 -4.12 28.66
N GLY A 101 12.07 -5.05 28.35
CA GLY A 101 11.76 -6.47 28.29
C GLY A 101 11.25 -7.06 29.60
N LYS A 102 11.83 -6.66 30.74
CA LYS A 102 11.36 -7.10 32.06
C LYS A 102 10.00 -6.49 32.41
N MET A 103 9.80 -5.20 32.11
CA MET A 103 8.50 -4.54 32.28
C MET A 103 7.41 -5.18 31.41
N GLU A 104 7.73 -5.57 30.17
CA GLU A 104 6.80 -6.26 29.28
C GLU A 104 6.37 -7.61 29.87
N ALA A 105 7.31 -8.38 30.44
CA ALA A 105 7.01 -9.64 31.09
C ALA A 105 6.11 -9.44 32.33
N ALA A 106 6.45 -8.50 33.21
CA ALA A 106 5.62 -8.17 34.38
C ALA A 106 4.23 -7.66 33.98
N ALA A 107 4.13 -6.87 32.91
CA ALA A 107 2.86 -6.37 32.41
C ALA A 107 1.93 -7.48 31.91
N LYS A 108 2.45 -8.63 31.45
CA LYS A 108 1.63 -9.78 31.01
C LYS A 108 0.96 -10.51 32.17
N GLU A 109 1.48 -10.39 33.38
CA GLU A 109 0.93 -11.03 34.59
C GLU A 109 -0.16 -10.18 35.28
N VAL A 110 -0.37 -8.94 34.83
CA VAL A 110 -1.40 -8.04 35.35
C VAL A 110 -2.79 -8.63 35.12
N LYS A 111 -3.63 -8.60 36.17
CA LYS A 111 -4.97 -9.21 36.14
C LYS A 111 -5.99 -8.38 35.37
N ASP A 112 -5.90 -7.07 35.48
CA ASP A 112 -6.76 -6.12 34.76
C ASP A 112 -6.36 -6.11 33.27
N LYS A 113 -7.20 -6.70 32.41
CA LYS A 113 -6.87 -6.87 30.98
C LYS A 113 -6.69 -5.56 30.20
N ASP A 114 -7.36 -4.49 30.60
CA ASP A 114 -7.26 -3.21 29.89
C ASP A 114 -5.96 -2.51 30.26
N PHE A 115 -5.60 -2.56 31.55
CA PHE A 115 -4.32 -2.07 32.02
C PHE A 115 -3.14 -2.92 31.54
N GLN A 116 -3.29 -4.26 31.56
CA GLN A 116 -2.33 -5.22 31.02
C GLN A 116 -1.94 -4.85 29.58
N LYS A 117 -2.92 -4.63 28.71
CA LYS A 117 -2.69 -4.22 27.31
C LYS A 117 -1.97 -2.86 27.21
N LYS A 118 -2.40 -1.87 27.99
CA LYS A 118 -1.80 -0.52 28.00
C LYS A 118 -0.33 -0.57 28.45
N ALA A 119 -0.06 -1.23 29.57
CA ALA A 119 1.29 -1.37 30.13
C ALA A 119 2.22 -2.19 29.24
N ALA A 120 1.73 -3.33 28.73
CA ALA A 120 2.49 -4.17 27.80
C ALA A 120 2.83 -3.42 26.51
N LYS A 121 1.90 -2.58 26.00
CA LYS A 121 2.15 -1.75 24.82
C LYS A 121 3.26 -0.73 25.05
N VAL A 122 3.22 0.00 26.19
CA VAL A 122 4.29 0.95 26.54
C VAL A 122 5.65 0.27 26.58
N ALA A 123 5.75 -0.88 27.26
CA ALA A 123 6.99 -1.63 27.36
C ALA A 123 7.45 -2.18 25.99
N THR A 124 6.51 -2.69 25.18
CA THR A 124 6.78 -3.23 23.84
C THR A 124 7.28 -2.15 22.88
N ASP A 125 6.68 -0.96 22.89
CA ASP A 125 7.10 0.16 22.06
C ASP A 125 8.53 0.58 22.39
N ILE A 126 8.85 0.73 23.69
CA ILE A 126 10.19 1.12 24.16
C ILE A 126 11.22 0.04 23.81
N LYS A 127 10.91 -1.23 24.10
CA LYS A 127 11.79 -2.37 23.77
C LYS A 127 12.04 -2.46 22.26
N GLY A 128 11.00 -2.26 21.46
CA GLY A 128 11.05 -2.25 20.01
C GLY A 128 11.99 -1.18 19.48
N ASP A 129 11.82 0.07 19.93
CA ASP A 129 12.62 1.21 19.51
C ASP A 129 14.07 1.12 20.00
N ALA A 130 14.28 0.71 21.25
CA ALA A 130 15.61 0.46 21.81
C ALA A 130 16.34 -0.63 21.03
N GLY A 131 15.62 -1.70 20.63
CA GLY A 131 16.16 -2.81 19.86
C GLY A 131 16.34 -2.54 18.37
N ALA A 132 15.75 -1.48 17.82
CA ALA A 132 15.77 -1.17 16.38
C ALA A 132 17.07 -0.44 15.97
N THR A 133 18.19 -1.14 15.96
CA THR A 133 19.50 -0.60 15.53
C THR A 133 19.85 -1.08 14.13
N VAL A 134 20.71 -0.31 13.43
CA VAL A 134 21.26 -0.72 12.12
C VAL A 134 21.97 -2.08 12.24
N ALA A 135 22.71 -2.29 13.33
CA ALA A 135 23.38 -3.57 13.60
C ALA A 135 22.41 -4.77 13.66
N LYS A 136 21.18 -4.58 14.17
CA LYS A 136 20.17 -5.66 14.16
C LYS A 136 19.57 -5.90 12.78
N VAL A 137 19.51 -4.88 11.92
CA VAL A 137 19.06 -5.06 10.53
C VAL A 137 20.04 -5.93 9.74
N PHE A 138 21.34 -5.74 9.96
CA PHE A 138 22.41 -6.54 9.33
C PHE A 138 22.89 -7.72 10.19
N ALA A 139 22.16 -8.09 11.23
CA ALA A 139 22.47 -9.26 12.03
C ALA A 139 22.23 -10.55 11.22
N GLU A 140 23.03 -11.58 11.50
CA GLU A 140 22.99 -12.87 10.78
C GLU A 140 21.57 -13.47 10.70
N ASP A 141 20.85 -13.56 11.82
CA ASP A 141 19.46 -14.06 11.84
C ASP A 141 18.52 -13.27 10.91
N ASN A 142 18.70 -11.95 10.81
CA ASN A 142 17.86 -11.11 9.96
C ASN A 142 18.26 -11.21 8.48
N LEU A 143 19.56 -11.31 8.19
CA LEU A 143 20.08 -11.55 6.84
C LEU A 143 19.67 -12.93 6.33
N MET A 144 19.63 -13.95 7.19
CA MET A 144 19.12 -15.27 6.83
C MET A 144 17.63 -15.22 6.48
N LYS A 145 16.82 -14.46 7.20
CA LYS A 145 15.41 -14.21 6.83
C LYS A 145 15.29 -13.51 5.47
N ALA A 146 16.13 -12.51 5.21
CA ALA A 146 16.17 -11.84 3.91
C ALA A 146 16.61 -12.79 2.78
N LEU A 147 17.56 -13.70 3.05
CA LEU A 147 17.99 -14.73 2.11
C LEU A 147 16.89 -15.76 1.82
N TYR A 148 16.18 -16.24 2.84
CA TYR A 148 15.04 -17.14 2.64
C TYR A 148 13.93 -16.47 1.84
N LEU A 149 13.67 -15.20 2.11
CA LEU A 149 12.72 -14.41 1.33
C LEU A 149 13.19 -14.27 -0.13
N PHE A 150 14.47 -13.97 -0.36
CA PHE A 150 15.04 -13.92 -1.71
C PHE A 150 14.86 -15.25 -2.44
N ILE A 151 15.22 -16.37 -1.80
CA ILE A 151 15.08 -17.71 -2.38
C ILE A 151 13.62 -18.01 -2.72
N ALA A 152 12.69 -17.71 -1.82
CA ALA A 152 11.26 -17.91 -2.06
C ALA A 152 10.78 -17.12 -3.30
N TYR A 153 11.13 -15.84 -3.40
CA TYR A 153 10.74 -15.02 -4.56
C TYR A 153 11.46 -15.46 -5.84
N ALA A 154 12.72 -15.88 -5.75
CA ALA A 154 13.47 -16.42 -6.87
C ALA A 154 12.82 -17.69 -7.40
N ILE A 155 12.41 -18.62 -6.52
CA ILE A 155 11.70 -19.85 -6.91
C ILE A 155 10.37 -19.51 -7.60
N LEU A 156 9.56 -18.62 -7.01
CA LEU A 156 8.30 -18.19 -7.62
C LEU A 156 8.52 -17.49 -8.96
N GLY A 157 9.56 -16.66 -9.07
CA GLY A 157 9.99 -16.04 -10.32
C GLY A 157 10.41 -17.05 -11.37
N ILE A 158 11.24 -18.04 -11.01
CA ILE A 158 11.68 -19.13 -11.90
C ILE A 158 10.47 -19.91 -12.42
N ILE A 159 9.55 -20.29 -11.53
CA ILE A 159 8.31 -20.98 -11.90
C ILE A 159 7.53 -20.12 -12.91
N GLY A 160 7.27 -18.85 -12.57
CA GLY A 160 6.54 -17.94 -13.45
C GLY A 160 7.18 -17.80 -14.83
N MET A 161 8.49 -17.54 -14.88
CA MET A 161 9.23 -17.40 -16.14
C MET A 161 9.24 -18.69 -16.96
N ALA A 162 9.43 -19.86 -16.32
CA ALA A 162 9.45 -21.16 -16.99
C ALA A 162 8.09 -21.48 -17.64
N PHE A 163 6.98 -21.28 -16.91
CA PHE A 163 5.64 -21.54 -17.43
C PHE A 163 5.24 -20.55 -18.53
N MET A 164 5.72 -19.31 -18.48
CA MET A 164 5.55 -18.31 -19.54
C MET A 164 6.45 -18.55 -20.77
N GLY A 165 7.36 -19.53 -20.72
CA GLY A 165 8.32 -19.80 -21.80
C GLY A 165 9.41 -18.72 -21.95
N LEU A 166 9.66 -17.94 -20.90
CA LEU A 166 10.67 -16.89 -20.86
C LEU A 166 12.04 -17.45 -20.40
N PRO A 167 13.16 -16.83 -20.82
CA PRO A 167 14.50 -17.32 -20.50
C PRO A 167 14.84 -17.13 -19.02
N VAL A 168 14.64 -18.19 -18.22
CA VAL A 168 14.89 -18.21 -16.76
C VAL A 168 16.30 -17.75 -16.41
N GLY A 169 17.32 -18.21 -17.14
CA GLY A 169 18.71 -17.83 -16.86
C GLY A 169 18.96 -16.32 -16.98
N LYS A 170 18.31 -15.65 -17.95
CA LYS A 170 18.43 -14.18 -18.10
C LYS A 170 17.68 -13.43 -17.01
N PHE A 171 16.52 -13.94 -16.58
CA PHE A 171 15.81 -13.40 -15.43
C PHE A 171 16.66 -13.50 -14.16
N MET A 172 17.23 -14.67 -13.89
CA MET A 172 18.05 -14.90 -12.68
C MET A 172 19.38 -14.16 -12.68
N ALA A 173 19.91 -13.75 -13.85
CA ALA A 173 21.06 -12.87 -13.91
C ALA A 173 20.75 -11.45 -13.38
N GLY A 174 19.51 -10.96 -13.56
CA GLY A 174 19.09 -9.63 -13.13
C GLY A 174 18.37 -9.59 -11.78
N PHE A 175 17.59 -10.63 -11.45
CA PHE A 175 16.69 -10.63 -10.31
C PHE A 175 17.37 -10.37 -8.95
N PRO A 176 18.57 -10.90 -8.64
CA PRO A 176 19.27 -10.58 -7.39
C PRO A 176 19.48 -9.08 -7.19
N ILE A 177 19.82 -8.34 -8.25
CA ILE A 177 20.04 -6.89 -8.17
C ILE A 177 18.73 -6.15 -7.91
N VAL A 178 17.65 -6.53 -8.61
CA VAL A 178 16.31 -5.98 -8.37
C VAL A 178 15.91 -6.22 -6.90
N PHE A 179 16.11 -7.43 -6.38
CA PHE A 179 15.78 -7.76 -5.00
C PHE A 179 16.61 -6.97 -3.98
N ILE A 180 17.93 -6.85 -4.19
CA ILE A 180 18.83 -6.09 -3.30
C ILE A 180 18.45 -4.61 -3.26
N LEU A 181 18.12 -4.02 -4.41
CA LEU A 181 17.67 -2.63 -4.47
C LEU A 181 16.30 -2.43 -3.78
N SER A 182 15.38 -3.39 -3.90
CA SER A 182 14.13 -3.39 -3.13
C SER A 182 14.37 -3.55 -1.63
N ALA A 183 15.31 -4.40 -1.21
CA ALA A 183 15.74 -4.54 0.18
C ALA A 183 16.33 -3.23 0.72
N PHE A 184 17.09 -2.52 -0.12
CA PHE A 184 17.63 -1.20 0.22
C PHE A 184 16.52 -0.15 0.37
N ALA A 185 15.47 -0.18 -0.46
CA ALA A 185 14.29 0.66 -0.27
C ALA A 185 13.57 0.36 1.06
N TYR A 186 13.47 -0.91 1.45
CA TYR A 186 12.97 -1.30 2.77
C TYR A 186 13.83 -0.75 3.90
N PHE A 187 15.16 -0.85 3.77
CA PHE A 187 16.09 -0.30 4.75
C PHE A 187 15.92 1.21 4.93
N VAL A 188 15.85 1.98 3.83
CA VAL A 188 15.74 3.45 3.90
C VAL A 188 14.36 3.88 4.43
N SER A 189 13.27 3.28 3.93
CA SER A 189 11.91 3.61 4.36
C SER A 189 11.61 3.26 5.82
N ALA A 190 12.27 2.24 6.35
CA ALA A 190 12.06 1.79 7.73
C ALA A 190 12.91 2.56 8.76
N ASN A 191 13.63 3.60 8.33
CA ASN A 191 14.20 4.59 9.24
C ASN A 191 13.09 5.37 9.96
N ASP A 192 13.27 5.66 11.25
CA ASP A 192 12.27 6.37 12.06
C ASP A 192 11.84 7.73 11.50
N ILE A 193 12.78 8.54 11.00
CA ILE A 193 12.51 9.87 10.46
C ILE A 193 11.73 9.73 9.15
N VAL A 194 12.19 8.85 8.27
CA VAL A 194 11.56 8.60 6.97
C VAL A 194 10.14 8.06 7.14
N SER A 195 9.98 7.10 8.04
CA SER A 195 8.67 6.53 8.40
C SER A 195 7.77 7.56 9.08
N TYR A 196 8.32 8.49 9.87
CA TYR A 196 7.57 9.58 10.49
C TYR A 196 6.96 10.51 9.43
N TYR A 197 7.70 10.81 8.36
CA TYR A 197 7.21 11.58 7.23
C TYR A 197 6.32 10.78 6.27
N GLY A 198 5.98 9.51 6.57
CA GLY A 198 5.07 8.70 5.75
C GLY A 198 5.62 8.31 4.37
N LEU A 199 6.92 8.42 4.14
CA LEU A 199 7.55 8.05 2.88
C LEU A 199 7.67 6.52 2.78
N GLU A 200 6.67 5.89 2.17
CA GLU A 200 6.58 4.43 2.06
C GLU A 200 7.75 3.79 1.31
N VAL A 201 7.99 2.51 1.56
CA VAL A 201 8.99 1.69 0.86
C VAL A 201 8.86 1.77 -0.67
N VAL A 202 7.62 1.81 -1.14
CA VAL A 202 7.26 1.82 -2.54
C VAL A 202 7.69 3.12 -3.23
N PHE A 203 7.64 4.25 -2.51
CA PHE A 203 8.17 5.53 -2.98
C PHE A 203 9.68 5.46 -3.19
N TRP A 204 10.42 4.95 -2.21
CA TRP A 204 11.88 4.81 -2.29
C TRP A 204 12.32 3.83 -3.39
N ALA A 205 11.57 2.75 -3.58
CA ALA A 205 11.82 1.80 -4.66
C ALA A 205 11.73 2.49 -6.03
N LEU A 206 10.69 3.31 -6.25
CA LEU A 206 10.56 4.09 -7.48
C LEU A 206 11.71 5.09 -7.63
N VAL A 207 12.02 5.86 -6.58
CA VAL A 207 13.10 6.86 -6.61
C VAL A 207 14.43 6.22 -6.97
N PHE A 208 14.79 5.08 -6.37
CA PHE A 208 16.04 4.38 -6.70
C PHE A 208 16.05 3.88 -8.14
N GLY A 209 14.93 3.31 -8.62
CA GLY A 209 14.82 2.93 -10.02
C GLY A 209 15.01 4.11 -10.97
N LEU A 210 14.37 5.24 -10.69
CA LEU A 210 14.47 6.49 -11.47
C LEU A 210 15.90 7.02 -11.47
N LEU A 211 16.55 7.07 -10.30
CA LEU A 211 17.92 7.53 -10.18
C LEU A 211 18.86 6.68 -11.03
N ILE A 212 18.74 5.36 -10.99
CA ILE A 212 19.57 4.45 -11.80
C ILE A 212 19.29 4.64 -13.29
N SER A 213 18.02 4.62 -13.69
CA SER A 213 17.61 4.78 -15.10
C SER A 213 18.08 6.09 -15.73
N ASN A 214 18.08 7.18 -14.96
CA ASN A 214 18.40 8.53 -15.44
C ASN A 214 19.85 8.97 -15.20
N SER A 215 20.65 8.22 -14.45
CA SER A 215 22.08 8.52 -14.23
C SER A 215 22.99 7.61 -15.06
N VAL A 216 22.99 6.32 -14.76
CA VAL A 216 23.89 5.32 -15.35
C VAL A 216 23.20 4.50 -16.46
N GLY A 217 21.88 4.55 -16.52
CA GLY A 217 21.07 3.74 -17.43
C GLY A 217 20.94 2.29 -16.98
N VAL A 218 20.00 1.57 -17.58
CA VAL A 218 19.72 0.16 -17.25
C VAL A 218 20.43 -0.79 -18.23
N PRO A 219 21.39 -1.62 -17.77
CA PRO A 219 22.05 -2.59 -18.61
C PRO A 219 21.09 -3.62 -19.21
N ALA A 220 21.39 -4.11 -20.43
CA ALA A 220 20.50 -5.02 -21.15
C ALA A 220 20.20 -6.34 -20.41
N TRP A 221 21.17 -6.86 -19.64
CA TRP A 221 20.98 -8.08 -18.84
C TRP A 221 19.99 -7.88 -17.68
N LEU A 222 19.94 -6.67 -17.10
CA LEU A 222 19.02 -6.36 -16.00
C LEU A 222 17.57 -6.27 -16.49
N LYS A 223 17.34 -5.83 -17.73
CA LYS A 223 16.00 -5.71 -18.34
C LYS A 223 15.19 -7.01 -18.33
N SER A 224 15.85 -8.17 -18.34
CA SER A 224 15.15 -9.46 -18.30
C SER A 224 14.49 -9.73 -16.95
N ALA A 225 14.95 -9.09 -15.87
CA ALA A 225 14.39 -9.18 -14.52
C ALA A 225 13.35 -8.09 -14.21
N ILE A 226 13.25 -7.07 -15.06
CA ILE A 226 12.27 -6.00 -14.94
C ILE A 226 10.92 -6.55 -15.42
N LYS A 227 10.10 -6.98 -14.46
CA LYS A 227 8.81 -7.64 -14.70
C LYS A 227 7.71 -6.93 -13.90
N THR A 228 7.54 -5.65 -14.22
CA THR A 228 6.59 -4.74 -13.57
C THR A 228 5.20 -5.35 -13.43
N GLU A 229 4.58 -5.74 -14.55
CA GLU A 229 3.21 -6.28 -14.55
C GLU A 229 3.07 -7.58 -13.76
N TYR A 230 4.01 -8.51 -13.94
CA TYR A 230 4.04 -9.76 -13.20
C TYR A 230 4.04 -9.55 -11.68
N PHE A 231 4.96 -8.73 -11.18
CA PHE A 231 5.08 -8.47 -9.74
C PHE A 231 3.85 -7.75 -9.19
N ILE A 232 3.32 -6.78 -9.93
CA ILE A 232 2.22 -5.95 -9.47
C ILE A 232 0.91 -6.72 -9.41
N LYS A 233 0.64 -7.58 -10.39
CA LYS A 233 -0.57 -8.40 -10.46
C LYS A 233 -0.60 -9.45 -9.34
N ILE A 234 0.54 -10.07 -9.00
CA ILE A 234 0.64 -10.96 -7.83
C ILE A 234 0.31 -10.19 -6.55
N GLY A 235 0.91 -9.01 -6.37
CA GLY A 235 0.62 -8.15 -5.22
C GLY A 235 -0.85 -7.77 -5.10
N LEU A 236 -1.52 -7.47 -6.22
CA LEU A 236 -2.96 -7.17 -6.24
C LEU A 236 -3.80 -8.39 -5.84
N VAL A 237 -3.49 -9.60 -6.29
CA VAL A 237 -4.23 -10.80 -5.86
C VAL A 237 -4.11 -11.02 -4.35
N LEU A 238 -2.93 -10.81 -3.77
CA LEU A 238 -2.73 -10.84 -2.31
C LEU A 238 -3.50 -9.73 -1.59
N LEU A 239 -3.54 -8.52 -2.17
CA LEU A 239 -4.33 -7.41 -1.65
C LEU A 239 -5.82 -7.76 -1.56
N GLY A 240 -6.34 -8.53 -2.52
CA GLY A 240 -7.73 -8.99 -2.50
C GLY A 240 -8.09 -9.71 -1.19
N ALA A 241 -7.19 -10.53 -0.65
CA ALA A 241 -7.40 -11.23 0.62
C ALA A 241 -7.46 -10.29 1.84
N GLU A 242 -6.88 -9.10 1.75
CA GLU A 242 -6.92 -8.06 2.81
C GLU A 242 -8.26 -7.28 2.79
N VAL A 243 -8.98 -7.30 1.67
CA VAL A 243 -10.25 -6.58 1.49
C VAL A 243 -11.41 -7.44 2.01
N LEU A 244 -11.70 -7.28 3.31
CA LEU A 244 -12.74 -8.03 4.03
C LEU A 244 -14.08 -7.29 4.09
N PHE A 245 -15.13 -7.82 3.44
CA PHE A 245 -16.47 -7.22 3.43
C PHE A 245 -17.06 -7.02 4.83
N GLY A 246 -16.83 -7.96 5.75
CA GLY A 246 -17.25 -7.82 7.15
C GLY A 246 -16.56 -6.66 7.88
N THR A 247 -15.30 -6.35 7.53
CA THR A 247 -14.60 -5.17 8.04
C THR A 247 -15.14 -3.91 7.37
N ILE A 248 -15.41 -3.94 6.07
CA ILE A 248 -15.96 -2.80 5.31
C ILE A 248 -17.33 -2.37 5.83
N ALA A 249 -18.21 -3.31 6.16
CA ALA A 249 -19.52 -3.03 6.75
C ALA A 249 -19.40 -2.37 8.15
N LYS A 250 -18.33 -2.68 8.90
CA LYS A 250 -18.02 -2.06 10.21
C LYS A 250 -17.32 -0.70 10.07
N VAL A 251 -16.58 -0.46 8.99
CA VAL A 251 -15.74 0.72 8.69
C VAL A 251 -16.55 1.97 8.28
N GLY A 252 -17.82 2.05 8.68
CA GLY A 252 -18.65 3.25 8.57
C GLY A 252 -19.26 3.46 7.18
N ALA A 253 -20.59 3.34 7.10
CA ALA A 253 -21.36 3.63 5.89
C ALA A 253 -21.03 5.01 5.29
N TYR A 254 -20.70 5.99 6.13
CA TYR A 254 -20.26 7.33 5.78
C TYR A 254 -19.04 7.33 4.84
N GLY A 255 -18.01 6.55 5.17
CA GLY A 255 -16.79 6.45 4.36
C GLY A 255 -17.05 5.81 3.00
N MET A 256 -17.92 4.79 2.96
CA MET A 256 -18.33 4.16 1.70
C MET A 256 -19.14 5.12 0.81
N VAL A 257 -20.12 5.83 1.38
CA VAL A 257 -20.92 6.83 0.65
C VAL A 257 -20.03 7.92 0.08
N GLN A 258 -19.12 8.49 0.88
CA GLN A 258 -18.15 9.46 0.39
C GLN A 258 -17.30 8.89 -0.74
N SER A 259 -16.78 7.66 -0.57
CA SER A 259 -15.91 7.02 -1.57
C SER A 259 -16.59 6.84 -2.91
N VAL A 260 -17.85 6.37 -2.93
CA VAL A 260 -18.61 6.21 -4.18
C VAL A 260 -18.83 7.55 -4.88
N LEU A 261 -19.19 8.60 -4.14
CA LEU A 261 -19.44 9.94 -4.69
C LEU A 261 -18.15 10.61 -5.20
N VAL A 262 -17.05 10.49 -4.46
CA VAL A 262 -15.73 11.00 -4.88
C VAL A 262 -15.29 10.28 -6.15
N ILE A 263 -15.30 8.94 -6.15
CA ILE A 263 -14.85 8.15 -7.29
C ILE A 263 -15.67 8.49 -8.53
N GLY A 264 -17.00 8.44 -8.45
CA GLY A 264 -17.87 8.69 -9.60
C GLY A 264 -17.66 10.07 -10.21
N VAL A 265 -17.64 11.13 -9.39
CA VAL A 265 -17.57 12.51 -9.88
C VAL A 265 -16.16 12.87 -10.36
N VAL A 266 -15.13 12.54 -9.58
CA VAL A 266 -13.73 12.87 -9.93
C VAL A 266 -13.27 12.08 -11.15
N PHE A 267 -13.62 10.78 -11.22
CA PHE A 267 -13.30 9.96 -12.39
C PHE A 267 -13.94 10.52 -13.66
N TYR A 268 -15.24 10.86 -13.60
CA TYR A 268 -15.96 11.44 -14.75
C TYR A 268 -15.38 12.79 -15.15
N PHE A 269 -15.11 13.69 -14.19
CA PHE A 269 -14.49 14.98 -14.45
C PHE A 269 -13.13 14.82 -15.14
N CYS A 270 -12.29 13.92 -14.63
CA CYS A 270 -10.99 13.65 -15.23
C CYS A 270 -11.12 13.10 -16.65
N LEU A 271 -12.01 12.12 -16.89
CA LEU A 271 -12.27 11.61 -18.23
C LEU A 271 -12.70 12.70 -19.21
N TRP A 272 -13.68 13.53 -18.79
CA TRP A 272 -14.17 14.64 -19.60
C TRP A 272 -13.06 15.65 -19.91
N PHE A 273 -12.28 16.05 -18.90
CA PHE A 273 -11.21 17.04 -19.07
C PHE A 273 -10.06 16.50 -19.92
N ALA A 274 -9.65 15.25 -19.69
CA ALA A 274 -8.61 14.59 -20.47
C ALA A 274 -8.96 14.54 -21.96
N ARG A 275 -10.21 14.15 -22.30
CA ARG A 275 -10.70 14.16 -23.68
C ARG A 275 -10.68 15.55 -24.29
N LYS A 276 -11.07 16.57 -23.53
CA LYS A 276 -11.06 17.96 -23.99
C LYS A 276 -9.64 18.46 -24.31
N VAL A 277 -8.64 17.98 -23.57
CA VAL A 277 -7.21 18.28 -23.80
C VAL A 277 -6.61 17.41 -24.93
N GLY A 278 -7.36 16.41 -25.41
CA GLY A 278 -7.00 15.53 -26.50
C GLY A 278 -6.19 14.30 -26.06
N LEU A 279 -6.29 13.87 -24.80
CA LEU A 279 -5.77 12.58 -24.36
C LEU A 279 -6.70 11.46 -24.86
N ASP A 280 -6.11 10.31 -25.17
CA ASP A 280 -6.88 9.10 -25.45
C ASP A 280 -7.59 8.59 -24.18
N ASP A 281 -8.68 7.84 -24.38
CA ASP A 281 -9.50 7.33 -23.28
C ASP A 281 -8.73 6.38 -22.36
N GLU A 282 -7.73 5.69 -22.89
CA GLU A 282 -6.88 4.77 -22.15
C GLU A 282 -6.10 5.54 -21.08
N PHE A 283 -5.37 6.59 -21.47
CA PHE A 283 -4.62 7.43 -20.56
C PHE A 283 -5.54 8.22 -19.63
N ALA A 284 -6.66 8.73 -20.15
CA ALA A 284 -7.68 9.40 -19.37
C ALA A 284 -8.25 8.49 -18.26
N SER A 285 -8.46 7.21 -18.55
CA SER A 285 -8.97 6.23 -17.58
C SER A 285 -7.93 5.88 -16.52
N ILE A 286 -6.67 5.73 -16.92
CA ILE A 286 -5.56 5.49 -15.98
C ILE A 286 -5.41 6.67 -15.02
N ILE A 287 -5.35 7.91 -15.54
CA ILE A 287 -5.28 9.13 -14.73
C ILE A 287 -6.53 9.27 -13.86
N GLY A 288 -7.72 9.12 -14.44
CA GLY A 288 -9.00 9.27 -13.75
C GLY A 288 -9.19 8.29 -12.61
N ALA A 289 -8.79 7.03 -12.79
CA ALA A 289 -8.84 6.03 -11.73
C ALA A 289 -7.81 6.33 -10.65
N SER A 290 -6.59 6.75 -11.04
CA SER A 290 -5.54 7.08 -10.10
C SER A 290 -5.95 8.21 -9.15
N VAL A 291 -6.43 9.31 -9.71
CA VAL A 291 -6.74 10.54 -8.96
C VAL A 291 -8.03 10.43 -8.17
N SER A 292 -8.92 9.48 -8.47
CA SER A 292 -10.24 9.39 -7.81
C SER A 292 -10.32 8.33 -6.71
N ILE A 293 -9.38 7.37 -6.67
CA ILE A 293 -9.43 6.22 -5.76
C ILE A 293 -8.25 6.26 -4.76
N CYS A 294 -7.11 5.65 -5.13
CA CYS A 294 -5.99 5.41 -4.21
C CYS A 294 -4.63 5.70 -4.86
N GLY A 295 -4.63 6.48 -5.94
CA GLY A 295 -3.43 6.76 -6.69
C GLY A 295 -2.91 5.54 -7.43
N VAL A 296 -1.88 4.93 -6.86
CA VAL A 296 -1.07 3.98 -7.61
C VAL A 296 -1.81 2.68 -7.90
N SER A 297 -2.35 2.00 -6.89
CA SER A 297 -3.03 0.71 -7.11
C SER A 297 -4.19 0.83 -8.09
N ALA A 298 -4.86 1.99 -8.12
CA ALA A 298 -5.91 2.30 -9.08
C ALA A 298 -5.38 2.59 -10.49
N ALA A 299 -4.27 3.33 -10.64
CA ALA A 299 -3.61 3.51 -11.94
C ALA A 299 -3.24 2.17 -12.58
N ILE A 300 -2.74 1.24 -11.77
CA ILE A 300 -2.32 -0.10 -12.20
C ILE A 300 -3.53 -0.94 -12.58
N ALA A 301 -4.54 -0.99 -11.70
CA ALA A 301 -5.74 -1.76 -11.95
C ALA A 301 -6.49 -1.25 -13.19
N ALA A 302 -6.57 0.07 -13.37
CA ALA A 302 -7.12 0.69 -14.57
C ALA A 302 -6.28 0.39 -15.80
N GLY A 303 -4.95 0.52 -15.73
CA GLY A 303 -4.03 0.17 -16.81
C GLY A 303 -4.21 -1.26 -17.30
N GLY A 304 -4.27 -2.23 -16.37
CA GLY A 304 -4.58 -3.62 -16.71
C GLY A 304 -5.98 -3.81 -17.29
N ALA A 305 -6.99 -3.10 -16.76
CA ALA A 305 -8.37 -3.18 -17.23
C ALA A 305 -8.58 -2.61 -18.64
N VAL A 306 -7.87 -1.54 -18.99
CA VAL A 306 -7.93 -0.91 -20.31
C VAL A 306 -6.88 -1.44 -21.28
N GLN A 307 -6.04 -2.39 -20.85
CA GLN A 307 -4.86 -2.88 -21.57
C GLN A 307 -3.92 -1.76 -22.02
N GLY A 308 -3.71 -0.81 -21.11
CA GLY A 308 -2.97 0.40 -21.39
C GLY A 308 -1.46 0.22 -21.36
N ASP A 309 -0.75 1.14 -22.02
CA ASP A 309 0.70 1.14 -22.07
C ASP A 309 1.29 1.29 -20.66
N SER A 310 2.15 0.34 -20.28
CA SER A 310 3.00 0.37 -19.09
C SER A 310 3.67 1.73 -18.83
N LYS A 311 4.06 2.46 -19.88
CA LYS A 311 4.64 3.80 -19.78
C LYS A 311 3.65 4.83 -19.28
N LYS A 312 2.38 4.79 -19.73
CA LYS A 312 1.31 5.69 -19.26
C LYS A 312 0.97 5.41 -17.80
N VAL A 313 0.93 4.13 -17.41
CA VAL A 313 0.75 3.69 -16.02
C VAL A 313 1.89 4.23 -15.16
N SER A 314 3.14 4.01 -15.55
CA SER A 314 4.32 4.55 -14.85
C SER A 314 4.29 6.06 -14.70
N HIS A 315 3.96 6.78 -15.79
CA HIS A 315 3.87 8.23 -15.78
C HIS A 315 2.85 8.73 -14.77
N THR A 316 1.67 8.11 -14.75
CA THR A 316 0.59 8.43 -13.81
C THR A 316 1.03 8.18 -12.36
N ILE A 317 1.68 7.05 -12.09
CA ILE A 317 2.20 6.69 -10.76
C ILE A 317 3.23 7.72 -10.27
N SER A 318 4.11 8.17 -11.16
CA SER A 318 5.11 9.18 -10.84
C SER A 318 4.46 10.51 -10.43
N LEU A 319 3.39 10.93 -11.14
CA LEU A 319 2.62 12.12 -10.80
C LEU A 319 1.87 11.98 -9.46
N VAL A 320 1.26 10.83 -9.20
CA VAL A 320 0.62 10.51 -7.92
C VAL A 320 1.59 10.71 -6.76
N LEU A 321 2.78 10.13 -6.85
CA LEU A 321 3.77 10.21 -5.78
C LEU A 321 4.34 11.61 -5.61
N LEU A 322 4.56 12.33 -6.71
CA LEU A 322 5.02 13.72 -6.66
C LEU A 322 3.99 14.63 -5.97
N CYS A 323 2.70 14.45 -6.27
CA CYS A 323 1.61 15.23 -5.68
C CYS A 323 1.30 14.83 -4.22
N ALA A 324 1.52 13.57 -3.84
CA ALA A 324 1.26 13.09 -2.49
C ALA A 324 2.13 13.79 -1.43
N ILE A 325 3.39 14.11 -1.74
CA ILE A 325 4.33 14.76 -0.80
C ILE A 325 3.81 16.11 -0.29
N PRO A 326 3.49 17.11 -1.14
CA PRO A 326 2.97 18.38 -0.65
C PRO A 326 1.61 18.19 0.05
N MET A 327 0.75 17.30 -0.43
CA MET A 327 -0.55 17.03 0.19
C MET A 327 -0.43 16.48 1.61
N LEU A 328 0.54 15.59 1.86
CA LEU A 328 0.83 15.02 3.18
C LEU A 328 1.08 16.10 4.24
N ILE A 329 1.76 17.18 3.86
CA ILE A 329 2.15 18.26 4.78
C ILE A 329 1.09 19.35 4.80
N LEU A 330 0.69 19.85 3.63
CA LEU A 330 -0.12 21.06 3.53
C LEU A 330 -1.57 20.82 3.98
N MET A 331 -2.18 19.70 3.61
CA MET A 331 -3.59 19.45 3.91
C MET A 331 -3.88 19.35 5.41
N PRO A 332 -3.15 18.58 6.23
CA PRO A 332 -3.42 18.54 7.67
C PRO A 332 -3.09 19.87 8.37
N LEU A 333 -2.13 20.64 7.86
CA LEU A 333 -1.86 22.00 8.35
C LEU A 333 -3.02 22.96 8.05
N ILE A 334 -3.57 22.89 6.84
CA ILE A 334 -4.78 23.64 6.47
C ILE A 334 -5.95 23.24 7.37
N ALA A 335 -6.18 21.95 7.56
CA ALA A 335 -7.27 21.45 8.41
C ALA A 335 -7.16 21.98 9.85
N LYS A 336 -5.95 22.03 10.41
CA LYS A 336 -5.71 22.63 11.73
C LYS A 336 -5.92 24.14 11.74
N TRP A 337 -5.40 24.83 10.72
CA TRP A 337 -5.45 26.28 10.65
C TRP A 337 -6.89 26.80 10.57
N VAL A 338 -7.75 26.11 9.84
CA VAL A 338 -9.19 26.46 9.73
C VAL A 338 -10.05 25.88 10.86
N GLY A 339 -9.45 25.19 11.84
CA GLY A 339 -10.16 24.62 12.99
C GLY A 339 -11.14 23.50 12.61
N MET A 340 -10.81 22.70 11.60
CA MET A 340 -11.68 21.63 11.10
C MET A 340 -11.87 20.54 12.17
N SER A 341 -13.09 20.00 12.29
CA SER A 341 -13.34 18.90 13.23
C SER A 341 -12.53 17.65 12.84
N PRO A 342 -12.11 16.80 13.79
CA PRO A 342 -11.32 15.61 13.49
C PRO A 342 -11.99 14.67 12.49
N ALA A 343 -13.32 14.53 12.54
CA ALA A 343 -14.09 13.72 11.61
C ALA A 343 -14.01 14.25 10.16
N VAL A 344 -14.21 15.56 9.96
CA VAL A 344 -14.15 16.18 8.63
C VAL A 344 -12.71 16.19 8.12
N ALA A 345 -11.74 16.53 8.97
CA ALA A 345 -10.32 16.53 8.61
C ALA A 345 -9.85 15.13 8.20
N GLY A 346 -10.19 14.11 8.99
CA GLY A 346 -9.86 12.73 8.66
C GLY A 346 -10.50 12.27 7.36
N ALA A 347 -11.80 12.54 7.17
CA ALA A 347 -12.50 12.17 5.94
C ALA A 347 -11.93 12.86 4.70
N TRP A 348 -11.52 14.13 4.82
CA TRP A 348 -10.91 14.87 3.72
C TRP A 348 -9.53 14.32 3.37
N LEU A 349 -8.66 14.11 4.36
CA LEU A 349 -7.32 13.54 4.16
C LEU A 349 -7.40 12.12 3.58
N GLY A 350 -8.25 11.26 4.14
CA GLY A 350 -8.45 9.89 3.69
C GLY A 350 -8.99 9.81 2.27
N GLY A 351 -9.91 10.70 1.90
CA GLY A 351 -10.54 10.70 0.58
C GLY A 351 -9.69 11.30 -0.56
N THR A 352 -8.60 12.02 -0.24
CA THR A 352 -7.82 12.79 -1.23
C THR A 352 -6.37 12.36 -1.34
N ILE A 353 -5.70 11.99 -0.25
CA ILE A 353 -4.26 11.69 -0.28
C ILE A 353 -4.06 10.31 -0.89
N ASP A 354 -3.38 10.25 -2.03
CA ASP A 354 -3.36 9.09 -2.92
C ASP A 354 -2.28 8.03 -2.59
N THR A 355 -1.92 7.91 -1.31
CA THR A 355 -1.15 6.77 -0.77
C THR A 355 -1.58 6.48 0.68
N THR A 356 -1.60 5.21 1.07
CA THR A 356 -2.10 4.81 2.40
C THR A 356 -1.19 5.33 3.52
N GLY A 357 0.13 5.26 3.35
CA GLY A 357 1.11 5.74 4.30
C GLY A 357 1.12 7.25 4.44
N ALA A 358 0.98 8.00 3.34
CA ALA A 358 0.83 9.44 3.44
C ALA A 358 -0.47 9.85 4.14
N VAL A 359 -1.58 9.12 3.92
CA VAL A 359 -2.84 9.34 4.65
C VAL A 359 -2.64 9.13 6.15
N VAL A 360 -1.98 8.04 6.56
CA VAL A 360 -1.72 7.76 7.98
C VAL A 360 -0.84 8.85 8.59
N ALA A 361 0.23 9.25 7.91
CA ALA A 361 1.14 10.31 8.39
C ALA A 361 0.43 11.67 8.46
N ALA A 362 -0.30 12.07 7.42
CA ALA A 362 -1.08 13.30 7.41
C ALA A 362 -2.17 13.29 8.48
N GLY A 363 -2.86 12.15 8.65
CA GLY A 363 -3.82 11.93 9.71
C GLY A 363 -3.21 12.06 11.10
N ALA A 364 -2.01 11.50 11.32
CA ALA A 364 -1.28 11.65 12.57
C ALA A 364 -0.90 13.11 12.85
N ILE A 365 -0.53 13.88 11.81
CA ILE A 365 -0.34 15.33 11.93
C ILE A 365 -1.65 15.98 12.35
N ALA A 366 -2.79 15.67 11.73
CA ALA A 366 -4.09 16.25 12.05
C ALA A 366 -4.61 15.89 13.47
N GLY A 367 -4.32 14.68 13.96
CA GLY A 367 -4.63 14.22 15.31
C GLY A 367 -5.09 12.74 15.35
N PRO A 368 -5.05 12.07 16.51
CA PRO A 368 -5.35 10.63 16.60
C PRO A 368 -6.73 10.23 16.09
N GLU A 369 -7.76 11.02 16.39
CA GLU A 369 -9.13 10.78 15.90
C GLU A 369 -9.21 10.97 14.38
N ALA A 370 -8.64 12.06 13.86
CA ALA A 370 -8.60 12.33 12.42
C ALA A 370 -7.85 11.23 11.65
N MET A 371 -6.75 10.71 12.22
CA MET A 371 -6.04 9.56 11.65
C MET A 371 -6.92 8.31 11.56
N GLY A 372 -7.69 8.01 12.60
CA GLY A 372 -8.63 6.89 12.60
C GLY A 372 -9.64 7.01 11.46
N VAL A 373 -10.29 8.18 11.33
CA VAL A 373 -11.25 8.44 10.26
C VAL A 373 -10.59 8.41 8.88
N ALA A 374 -9.39 8.97 8.73
CA ALA A 374 -8.67 9.01 7.46
C ALA A 374 -8.33 7.60 6.95
N VAL A 375 -7.85 6.73 7.84
CA VAL A 375 -7.57 5.33 7.51
C VAL A 375 -8.85 4.60 7.09
N VAL A 376 -9.94 4.80 7.83
CA VAL A 376 -11.25 4.20 7.56
C VAL A 376 -11.77 4.62 6.18
N VAL A 377 -11.79 5.92 5.88
CA VAL A 377 -12.24 6.43 4.58
C VAL A 377 -11.34 5.95 3.45
N LYS A 378 -10.02 5.93 3.64
CA LYS A 378 -9.11 5.45 2.59
C LYS A 378 -9.25 3.95 2.33
N MET A 379 -9.46 3.16 3.38
CA MET A 379 -9.75 1.74 3.22
C MET A 379 -11.04 1.53 2.43
N ALA A 380 -12.10 2.31 2.70
CA ALA A 380 -13.34 2.25 1.91
C ALA A 380 -13.10 2.54 0.41
N GLN A 381 -12.26 3.52 0.07
CA GLN A 381 -11.86 3.77 -1.33
C GLN A 381 -11.09 2.58 -1.94
N ASN A 382 -10.16 1.98 -1.19
CA ASN A 382 -9.35 0.86 -1.67
C ASN A 382 -10.21 -0.36 -2.06
N VAL A 383 -11.34 -0.60 -1.38
CA VAL A 383 -12.31 -1.66 -1.74
C VAL A 383 -12.82 -1.47 -3.17
N LEU A 384 -13.09 -0.22 -3.55
CA LEU A 384 -13.77 0.10 -4.80
C LEU A 384 -12.87 -0.04 -6.03
N ILE A 385 -11.56 -0.28 -5.86
CA ILE A 385 -10.60 -0.54 -6.95
C ILE A 385 -11.07 -1.73 -7.80
N GLY A 386 -11.45 -2.84 -7.17
CA GLY A 386 -11.86 -4.06 -7.88
C GLY A 386 -13.11 -3.83 -8.74
N PHE A 387 -14.08 -3.10 -8.20
CA PHE A 387 -15.31 -2.72 -8.91
C PHE A 387 -15.01 -1.74 -10.05
N ALA A 388 -14.21 -0.69 -9.80
CA ALA A 388 -13.83 0.28 -10.82
C ALA A 388 -13.07 -0.38 -11.99
N ALA A 389 -12.11 -1.26 -11.70
CA ALA A 389 -11.38 -2.02 -12.70
C ALA A 389 -12.31 -2.94 -13.51
N PHE A 390 -13.28 -3.59 -12.86
CA PHE A 390 -14.28 -4.41 -13.54
C PHE A 390 -15.13 -3.58 -14.52
N PHE A 391 -15.67 -2.45 -14.08
CA PHE A 391 -16.48 -1.57 -14.95
C PHE A 391 -15.67 -0.94 -16.08
N LEU A 392 -14.42 -0.55 -15.83
CA LEU A 392 -13.50 -0.06 -16.86
C LEU A 392 -13.23 -1.12 -17.94
N ALA A 393 -12.93 -2.36 -17.52
CA ALA A 393 -12.69 -3.46 -18.44
C ALA A 393 -13.94 -3.76 -19.30
N LEU A 394 -15.13 -3.74 -18.69
CA LEU A 394 -16.39 -3.85 -19.44
C LEU A 394 -16.52 -2.71 -20.45
N TRP A 395 -16.39 -1.46 -20.02
CA TRP A 395 -16.55 -0.30 -20.88
C TRP A 395 -15.63 -0.33 -22.11
N PHE A 396 -14.35 -0.67 -21.92
CA PHE A 396 -13.38 -0.81 -23.02
C PHE A 396 -13.64 -2.02 -23.92
N ALA A 397 -14.22 -3.09 -23.40
CA ALA A 397 -14.67 -4.22 -24.21
C ALA A 397 -15.80 -3.80 -25.17
N PHE A 398 -16.74 -2.96 -24.72
CA PHE A 398 -17.86 -2.48 -25.54
C PHE A 398 -17.49 -1.32 -26.49
N LYS A 399 -16.50 -0.50 -26.16
CA LYS A 399 -16.16 0.72 -26.92
C LYS A 399 -15.57 0.46 -28.33
N GLY A 400 -15.01 -0.71 -28.57
CA GLY A 400 -14.35 -1.06 -29.85
C GLY A 400 -15.30 -1.42 -31.00
N GLN A 401 -16.62 -1.31 -30.84
CA GLN A 401 -17.60 -1.70 -31.84
C GLN A 401 -18.29 -0.47 -32.44
N ALA A 402 -18.23 -0.34 -33.77
CA ALA A 402 -18.98 0.66 -34.52
C ALA A 402 -20.48 0.44 -34.33
N ALA A 403 -21.27 1.52 -34.38
CA ALA A 403 -22.73 1.45 -34.37
C ALA A 403 -23.21 0.58 -35.55
N GLY A 404 -23.65 -0.66 -35.26
CA GLY A 404 -24.02 -1.67 -36.25
C GLY A 404 -23.21 -2.97 -36.23
N GLY A 405 -22.15 -3.07 -35.41
CA GLY A 405 -21.45 -4.34 -35.17
C GLY A 405 -22.17 -5.26 -34.19
N ASP A 406 -22.06 -6.57 -34.37
CA ASP A 406 -22.60 -7.58 -33.44
C ASP A 406 -22.14 -7.32 -32.01
N LYS A 407 -23.04 -7.41 -31.01
CA LYS A 407 -22.71 -7.31 -29.58
C LYS A 407 -21.44 -8.11 -29.28
N PRO A 408 -20.51 -7.62 -28.45
CA PRO A 408 -19.27 -8.33 -28.20
C PRO A 408 -19.63 -9.69 -27.62
N SER A 409 -19.11 -10.75 -28.24
CA SER A 409 -19.37 -12.08 -27.72
C SER A 409 -18.84 -12.15 -26.29
N LEU A 410 -19.51 -12.92 -25.43
CA LEU A 410 -19.03 -13.16 -24.07
C LEU A 410 -17.56 -13.61 -24.05
N MET A 411 -17.11 -14.27 -25.13
CA MET A 411 -15.74 -14.68 -25.34
C MET A 411 -14.77 -13.52 -25.59
N GLN A 412 -15.15 -12.47 -26.33
CA GLN A 412 -14.32 -11.28 -26.52
C GLN A 412 -14.19 -10.45 -25.23
N ILE A 413 -15.27 -10.36 -24.46
CA ILE A 413 -15.23 -9.75 -23.12
C ILE A 413 -14.32 -10.57 -22.22
N TRP A 414 -14.44 -11.90 -22.27
CA TRP A 414 -13.58 -12.79 -21.50
C TRP A 414 -12.11 -12.66 -21.90
N THR A 415 -11.73 -12.63 -23.17
CA THR A 415 -10.31 -12.51 -23.53
C THR A 415 -9.71 -11.17 -23.13
N ARG A 416 -10.50 -10.09 -23.14
CA ARG A 416 -10.03 -8.75 -22.75
C ARG A 416 -10.01 -8.50 -21.25
N PHE A 417 -10.87 -9.18 -20.50
CA PHE A 417 -11.02 -8.93 -19.07
C PHE A 417 -9.75 -9.33 -18.30
N PRO A 418 -9.14 -8.41 -17.52
CA PRO A 418 -7.90 -8.67 -16.77
C PRO A 418 -8.09 -9.79 -15.75
N LYS A 419 -7.26 -10.82 -15.83
CA LYS A 419 -7.44 -12.04 -15.02
C LYS A 419 -7.01 -11.86 -13.59
N PHE A 420 -6.04 -10.99 -13.34
CA PHE A 420 -5.65 -10.63 -11.99
C PHE A 420 -6.81 -9.97 -11.20
N VAL A 421 -7.74 -9.28 -11.87
CA VAL A 421 -8.95 -8.72 -11.21
C VAL A 421 -9.88 -9.84 -10.75
N LEU A 422 -10.03 -10.91 -11.53
CA LEU A 422 -10.75 -12.10 -11.06
C LEU A 422 -10.05 -12.71 -9.84
N GLY A 423 -8.72 -12.81 -9.88
CA GLY A 423 -7.91 -13.26 -8.74
C GLY A 423 -8.17 -12.44 -7.48
N PHE A 424 -8.14 -11.11 -7.60
CA PHE A 424 -8.46 -10.17 -6.52
C PHE A 424 -9.88 -10.38 -5.96
N ILE A 425 -10.89 -10.44 -6.83
CA ILE A 425 -12.30 -10.57 -6.42
C ILE A 425 -12.52 -11.91 -5.73
N VAL A 426 -12.00 -13.00 -6.30
CA VAL A 426 -12.13 -14.35 -5.72
C VAL A 426 -11.44 -14.41 -4.37
N ALA A 427 -10.22 -13.85 -4.22
CA ALA A 427 -9.54 -13.78 -2.93
C ALA A 427 -10.37 -12.98 -1.89
N SER A 428 -10.89 -11.81 -2.28
CA SER A 428 -11.70 -10.97 -1.40
C SER A 428 -12.99 -11.66 -0.95
N LEU A 429 -13.75 -12.26 -1.87
CA LEU A 429 -14.98 -12.99 -1.54
C LEU A 429 -14.69 -14.21 -0.67
N PHE A 430 -13.65 -14.99 -1.01
CA PHE A 430 -13.29 -16.17 -0.23
C PHE A 430 -12.92 -15.81 1.21
N PHE A 431 -12.01 -14.84 1.39
CA PHE A 431 -11.57 -14.41 2.71
C PHE A 431 -12.68 -13.72 3.52
N SER A 432 -13.65 -13.10 2.85
CA SER A 432 -14.76 -12.40 3.52
C SER A 432 -15.90 -13.33 3.95
N PHE A 433 -16.21 -14.36 3.18
CA PHE A 433 -17.41 -15.18 3.38
C PHE A 433 -17.13 -16.61 3.83
N PHE A 434 -15.93 -17.13 3.58
CA PHE A 434 -15.56 -18.52 3.91
C PHE A 434 -14.57 -18.64 5.08
N LEU A 435 -14.01 -17.53 5.55
CA LEU A 435 -13.10 -17.49 6.71
C LEU A 435 -13.67 -16.60 7.82
N THR A 436 -13.39 -16.97 9.06
CA THR A 436 -13.62 -16.07 10.19
C THR A 436 -12.62 -14.90 10.15
N GLU A 437 -12.97 -13.77 10.76
CA GLU A 437 -12.09 -12.58 10.82
C GLU A 437 -10.71 -12.92 11.43
N ALA A 438 -10.66 -13.82 12.40
CA ALA A 438 -9.42 -14.28 13.02
C ALA A 438 -8.54 -15.09 12.07
N GLN A 439 -9.12 -16.03 11.31
CA GLN A 439 -8.41 -16.83 10.31
C GLN A 439 -7.89 -15.95 9.17
N ALA A 440 -8.74 -15.05 8.67
CA ALA A 440 -8.35 -14.11 7.62
C ALA A 440 -7.18 -13.23 8.07
N LYS A 441 -7.23 -12.69 9.30
CA LYS A 441 -6.14 -11.89 9.89
C LYS A 441 -4.85 -12.69 10.11
N ALA A 442 -4.95 -13.97 10.48
CA ALA A 442 -3.77 -14.82 10.67
C ALA A 442 -2.98 -14.99 9.35
N VAL A 443 -3.69 -15.20 8.24
CA VAL A 443 -3.08 -15.31 6.91
C VAL A 443 -2.60 -13.95 6.41
N THR A 444 -3.48 -12.94 6.44
CA THR A 444 -3.16 -11.59 5.92
C THR A 444 -2.07 -10.88 6.71
N GLY A 445 -1.87 -11.22 7.99
CA GLY A 445 -0.76 -10.70 8.80
C GLY A 445 0.63 -11.02 8.21
N THR A 446 0.77 -12.16 7.52
CA THR A 446 2.02 -12.52 6.85
C THR A 446 1.99 -12.14 5.36
N THR A 447 0.88 -12.40 4.68
CA THR A 447 0.78 -12.13 3.23
C THR A 447 0.76 -10.64 2.89
N ALA A 448 0.38 -9.76 3.82
CA ALA A 448 0.50 -8.31 3.64
C ALA A 448 1.97 -7.86 3.52
N GLY A 449 2.87 -8.47 4.30
CA GLY A 449 4.31 -8.21 4.17
C GLY A 449 4.86 -8.68 2.82
N LEU A 450 4.40 -9.85 2.35
CA LEU A 450 4.72 -10.37 1.02
C LEU A 450 4.18 -9.51 -0.12
N ARG A 451 2.93 -9.08 -0.02
CA ARG A 451 2.35 -8.11 -0.93
C ARG A 451 3.21 -6.85 -1.00
N GLY A 452 3.64 -6.32 0.16
CA GLY A 452 4.54 -5.16 0.22
C GLY A 452 5.80 -5.36 -0.62
N TRP A 453 6.42 -6.55 -0.55
CA TRP A 453 7.59 -6.89 -1.35
C TRP A 453 7.28 -6.99 -2.85
N TRP A 454 6.17 -7.61 -3.24
CA TRP A 454 5.74 -7.65 -4.64
C TRP A 454 5.52 -6.26 -5.23
N PHE A 455 4.86 -5.36 -4.48
CA PHE A 455 4.73 -3.95 -4.88
C PHE A 455 6.08 -3.24 -4.91
N THR A 456 6.96 -3.46 -3.94
CA THR A 456 8.29 -2.85 -3.93
C THR A 456 9.13 -3.26 -5.15
N LEU A 457 9.10 -4.54 -5.52
CA LEU A 457 9.75 -5.04 -6.74
C LEU A 457 9.14 -4.41 -8.00
N ALA A 458 7.81 -4.34 -8.07
CA ALA A 458 7.11 -3.75 -9.20
C ALA A 458 7.48 -2.26 -9.37
N PHE A 459 7.49 -1.48 -8.30
CA PHE A 459 7.78 -0.04 -8.37
C PHE A 459 9.25 0.26 -8.63
N LEU A 460 10.16 -0.57 -8.13
CA LEU A 460 11.55 -0.48 -8.54
C LEU A 460 11.67 -0.72 -10.06
N CYS A 461 11.01 -1.75 -10.59
CA CYS A 461 10.99 -2.04 -12.03
C CYS A 461 10.42 -0.86 -12.83
N ILE A 462 9.30 -0.28 -12.38
CA ILE A 462 8.71 0.94 -12.96
C ILE A 462 9.75 2.06 -13.00
N GLY A 463 10.47 2.31 -11.90
CA GLY A 463 11.49 3.36 -11.84
C GLY A 463 12.63 3.10 -12.82
N LEU A 464 13.09 1.84 -12.91
CA LEU A 464 14.14 1.41 -13.84
C LEU A 464 13.71 1.55 -15.31
N GLU A 465 12.43 1.43 -15.63
CA GLU A 465 11.89 1.61 -16.99
C GLU A 465 11.66 3.08 -17.35
N THR A 466 11.65 3.96 -16.35
CA THR A 466 11.18 5.35 -16.51
C THR A 466 12.31 6.32 -16.70
N LYS A 467 12.17 7.21 -17.69
CA LYS A 467 13.08 8.34 -17.94
C LYS A 467 12.39 9.67 -17.71
N PHE A 468 13.01 10.60 -17.00
CA PHE A 468 12.46 11.94 -16.75
C PHE A 468 12.21 12.72 -18.04
N SER A 469 13.11 12.58 -19.03
CA SER A 469 12.91 13.18 -20.34
C SER A 469 11.65 12.63 -21.01
N GLU A 470 11.36 11.32 -20.88
CA GLU A 470 10.13 10.71 -21.40
C GLU A 470 8.92 11.14 -20.58
N LEU A 471 9.01 11.26 -19.25
CA LEU A 471 7.92 11.76 -18.40
C LEU A 471 7.50 13.18 -18.81
N ILE A 472 8.44 14.10 -18.98
CA ILE A 472 8.16 15.49 -19.34
C ILE A 472 7.71 15.61 -20.80
N ALA A 473 8.30 14.82 -21.70
CA ALA A 473 7.94 14.85 -23.13
C ALA A 473 6.63 14.13 -23.44
N MET A 474 6.15 13.22 -22.57
CA MET A 474 4.96 12.41 -22.83
C MET A 474 3.72 13.28 -23.04
N GLY A 475 3.15 13.22 -24.24
CA GLY A 475 1.97 13.99 -24.60
C GLY A 475 2.16 15.52 -24.51
N GLY A 476 3.40 16.02 -24.56
CA GLY A 476 3.69 17.46 -24.47
C GLY A 476 3.29 18.09 -23.14
N GLY A 477 3.36 17.36 -22.03
CA GLY A 477 2.98 17.83 -20.69
C GLY A 477 1.47 17.86 -20.41
N LYS A 478 0.63 17.58 -21.43
CA LYS A 478 -0.83 17.49 -21.27
C LYS A 478 -1.27 16.50 -20.19
N PRO A 479 -0.70 15.28 -20.07
CA PRO A 479 -1.12 14.33 -19.05
C PRO A 479 -0.87 14.83 -17.61
N ALA A 480 0.26 15.49 -17.37
CA ALA A 480 0.55 16.11 -16.09
C ALA A 480 -0.44 17.25 -15.77
N GLY A 481 -0.75 18.10 -16.75
CA GLY A 481 -1.76 19.16 -16.58
C GLY A 481 -3.16 18.60 -16.26
N VAL A 482 -3.57 17.53 -16.94
CA VAL A 482 -4.83 16.82 -16.65
C VAL A 482 -4.82 16.25 -15.23
N PHE A 483 -3.75 15.55 -14.84
CA PHE A 483 -3.60 15.00 -13.51
C PHE A 483 -3.71 16.08 -12.42
N LEU A 484 -2.94 17.16 -12.54
CA LEU A 484 -2.92 18.24 -11.55
C LEU A 484 -4.28 18.94 -11.44
N THR A 485 -4.95 19.15 -12.58
CA THR A 485 -6.30 19.76 -12.60
C THR A 485 -7.33 18.84 -11.94
N ALA A 486 -7.29 17.54 -12.26
CA ALA A 486 -8.17 16.56 -11.64
C ALA A 486 -7.90 16.38 -10.14
N GLN A 487 -6.63 16.46 -9.71
CA GLN A 487 -6.24 16.39 -8.31
C GLN A 487 -6.74 17.61 -7.54
N ALA A 488 -6.56 18.82 -8.08
CA ALA A 488 -7.08 20.04 -7.48
C ALA A 488 -8.60 19.99 -7.35
N PHE A 489 -9.29 19.51 -8.39
CA PHE A 489 -10.73 19.28 -8.34
C PHE A 489 -11.11 18.26 -7.26
N ASN A 490 -10.40 17.13 -7.15
CA ASN A 490 -10.62 16.14 -6.10
C ASN A 490 -10.49 16.78 -4.71
N ILE A 491 -9.40 17.50 -4.46
CA ILE A 491 -9.15 18.14 -3.15
C ILE A 491 -10.35 19.00 -2.73
N ILE A 492 -10.90 19.79 -3.65
CA ILE A 492 -12.05 20.67 -3.39
C ILE A 492 -13.35 19.86 -3.24
N TRP A 493 -13.61 18.94 -4.17
CA TRP A 493 -14.85 18.14 -4.17
C TRP A 493 -14.96 17.26 -2.94
N THR A 494 -13.88 16.59 -2.56
CA THR A 494 -13.82 15.75 -1.38
C THR A 494 -13.93 16.58 -0.11
N LEU A 495 -13.37 17.80 -0.06
CA LEU A 495 -13.58 18.71 1.07
C LEU A 495 -15.07 19.02 1.28
N ILE A 496 -15.79 19.34 0.21
CA ILE A 496 -17.23 19.59 0.24
C ILE A 496 -17.97 18.36 0.79
N LEU A 497 -17.69 17.17 0.25
CA LEU A 497 -18.32 15.94 0.71
C LEU A 497 -17.99 15.60 2.16
N SER A 498 -16.75 15.83 2.61
CA SER A 498 -16.36 15.61 3.99
C SER A 498 -17.14 16.51 4.96
N TYR A 499 -17.35 17.78 4.62
CA TYR A 499 -18.22 18.66 5.42
C TYR A 499 -19.69 18.21 5.38
N LEU A 500 -20.21 17.82 4.22
CA LEU A 500 -21.61 17.41 4.09
C LEU A 500 -21.90 16.11 4.86
N ILE A 501 -21.00 15.13 4.80
CA ILE A 501 -21.21 13.78 5.32
C ILE A 501 -20.76 13.66 6.79
N PHE A 502 -19.61 14.24 7.15
CA PHE A 502 -19.01 14.09 8.48
C PHE A 502 -19.19 15.33 9.37
N GLY A 503 -19.64 16.46 8.80
CA GLY A 503 -19.84 17.72 9.52
C GLY A 503 -21.22 17.90 10.16
N GLY A 504 -22.13 16.91 10.07
CA GLY A 504 -23.46 16.99 10.68
C GLY A 504 -24.57 17.52 9.75
N VAL A 505 -24.29 17.70 8.45
CA VAL A 505 -25.26 18.33 7.51
C VAL A 505 -26.23 17.31 6.91
N LEU A 506 -25.71 16.28 6.23
CA LEU A 506 -26.53 15.22 5.62
C LEU A 506 -26.80 14.07 6.59
N PHE A 507 -25.86 13.82 7.49
CA PHE A 507 -25.93 12.76 8.47
C PHE A 507 -25.43 13.28 9.83
N PRO A 508 -25.87 12.68 10.96
CA PRO A 508 -25.32 13.02 12.28
C PRO A 508 -23.80 12.88 12.32
N VAL A 509 -23.14 13.72 13.11
CA VAL A 509 -21.68 13.64 13.29
C VAL A 509 -21.34 12.24 13.81
N PRO A 510 -20.53 11.45 13.07
CA PRO A 510 -20.23 10.10 13.49
C PRO A 510 -19.36 10.11 14.75
N THR A 511 -19.72 9.28 15.72
CA THR A 511 -18.90 9.01 16.91
C THR A 511 -17.98 7.84 16.60
N PHE A 512 -16.67 8.09 16.60
CA PHE A 512 -15.63 7.10 16.28
C PHE A 512 -14.98 6.51 17.52
#